data_AF-K3UWB8-F1
#
_entry.id   AF-K3UWB8-F1
#
_cell.length_a   1.000
_cell.length_b   1.000
_cell.length_c   1.000
_cell.angle_alpha   90.00
_cell.angle_beta   90.00
_cell.angle_gamma   90.00
#
_symmetry.space_group_name_H-M   'P 1'
#
loop_
_entity.id
_entity.type
_entity.pdbx_description
1 polymer ?
#
loop_
_entity_poly.entity_id
_entity_poly.type
_entity_poly.pdbx_seq_one_letter_code
_entity_poly.pdbx_strand_id
1 'polypeptide(L)'
;MPSNHLFQYSVVSALMDGVAETGITISDLLKHGDHGLGTFRHMVGEMIILDGVLYDMKPDGSVVALDKDACAEQIAPFAMITEYQPTATISKELNTKDSLAKVLSELLPGTKNHYVAFRVEGTFKSVTVRTVGGQQSPGESLAELGKRQASHTFSDIKGTIIGFRSPTFMQGISVAGDHLHFLSADKKAGGHVLAVEGDGELKVTAAPITAVNLQLPSEDDAFNQAKLARDDEGIAAVEG
;
A
#
# COMPACT_ATOMS: atom_id res chain seq x y z
N MET A 1 2.62 -17.86 -5.53
CA MET A 1 2.94 -17.53 -6.95
C MET A 1 4.44 -17.78 -7.13
N PRO A 2 5.12 -17.48 -8.25
CA PRO A 2 6.58 -17.35 -8.15
C PRO A 2 6.94 -16.18 -7.23
N SER A 3 8.02 -16.31 -6.45
CA SER A 3 8.51 -15.22 -5.58
C SER A 3 8.77 -13.95 -6.38
N ASN A 4 8.51 -12.79 -5.76
CA ASN A 4 8.75 -11.47 -6.36
C ASN A 4 8.02 -11.23 -7.69
N HIS A 5 6.89 -11.91 -7.92
CA HIS A 5 5.92 -11.51 -8.92
C HIS A 5 4.83 -10.68 -8.25
N LEU A 6 4.48 -9.53 -8.82
CA LEU A 6 3.40 -8.70 -8.30
C LEU A 6 2.07 -9.28 -8.77
N PHE A 7 1.17 -9.56 -7.84
CA PHE A 7 -0.26 -9.60 -8.11
C PHE A 7 -0.87 -8.27 -7.73
N GLN A 8 -1.66 -7.70 -8.62
CA GLN A 8 -2.45 -6.51 -8.35
C GLN A 8 -3.90 -6.77 -8.75
N TYR A 9 -4.81 -6.45 -7.84
CA TYR A 9 -6.23 -6.39 -8.16
C TYR A 9 -6.63 -4.94 -8.44
N SER A 10 -7.30 -4.72 -9.57
CA SER A 10 -7.75 -3.41 -10.05
C SER A 10 -6.62 -2.41 -10.34
N VAL A 11 -6.99 -1.18 -10.65
CA VAL A 11 -6.09 -0.07 -10.95
C VAL A 11 -6.42 1.13 -10.07
N VAL A 12 -5.42 1.94 -9.69
CA VAL A 12 -5.67 3.09 -8.80
C VAL A 12 -6.63 4.11 -9.44
N SER A 13 -6.61 4.27 -10.77
CA SER A 13 -7.57 5.12 -11.49
C SER A 13 -9.04 4.70 -11.29
N ALA A 14 -9.31 3.44 -10.95
CA ALA A 14 -10.66 3.00 -10.61
C ALA A 14 -11.12 3.55 -9.25
N LEU A 15 -10.22 3.60 -8.26
CA LEU A 15 -10.48 4.26 -6.97
C LEU A 15 -10.66 5.77 -7.16
N MET A 16 -9.90 6.39 -8.06
CA MET A 16 -10.06 7.79 -8.42
C MET A 16 -11.43 8.10 -9.03
N ASP A 17 -12.06 7.13 -9.69
CA ASP A 17 -13.44 7.22 -10.18
C ASP A 17 -14.49 6.71 -9.16
N GLY A 18 -14.07 6.36 -7.94
CA GLY A 18 -14.97 5.92 -6.86
C GLY A 18 -15.41 4.46 -6.95
N VAL A 19 -14.76 3.64 -7.79
CA VAL A 19 -15.05 2.20 -7.94
C VAL A 19 -14.49 1.43 -6.73
N ALA A 20 -15.33 1.22 -5.72
CA ALA A 20 -14.92 0.56 -4.47
C ALA A 20 -15.98 -0.36 -3.85
N GLU A 21 -17.06 -0.68 -4.56
CA GLU A 21 -18.15 -1.53 -4.04
C GLU A 21 -17.80 -3.03 -4.06
N THR A 22 -17.23 -3.50 -5.17
CA THR A 22 -16.88 -4.91 -5.36
C THR A 22 -15.36 -5.08 -5.43
N GLY A 23 -14.89 -6.32 -5.38
CA GLY A 23 -13.47 -6.60 -5.36
C GLY A 23 -13.14 -8.06 -5.13
N ILE A 24 -11.84 -8.35 -5.00
CA ILE A 24 -11.34 -9.67 -4.60
C ILE A 24 -11.58 -9.89 -3.10
N THR A 25 -11.90 -11.12 -2.68
CA THR A 25 -11.91 -11.45 -1.25
C THR A 25 -10.50 -11.40 -0.68
N ILE A 26 -10.37 -11.03 0.59
CA ILE A 26 -9.06 -11.07 1.25
C ILE A 26 -8.48 -12.49 1.27
N SER A 27 -9.34 -13.50 1.46
CA SER A 27 -8.93 -14.91 1.40
C SER A 27 -8.35 -15.31 0.05
N ASP A 28 -8.89 -14.79 -1.06
CA ASP A 28 -8.33 -15.03 -2.39
C ASP A 28 -7.06 -14.22 -2.61
N LEU A 29 -7.02 -12.96 -2.19
CA LEU A 29 -5.84 -12.09 -2.25
C LEU A 29 -4.62 -12.74 -1.57
N LEU A 30 -4.81 -13.30 -0.37
CA LEU A 30 -3.74 -13.95 0.41
C LEU A 30 -3.16 -15.22 -0.25
N LYS A 31 -3.81 -15.77 -1.29
CA LYS A 31 -3.21 -16.87 -2.09
C LYS A 31 -2.07 -16.38 -2.99
N HIS A 32 -1.93 -15.08 -3.17
CA HIS A 32 -0.97 -14.47 -4.09
C HIS A 32 0.33 -14.01 -3.42
N GLY A 33 0.42 -14.02 -2.08
CA GLY A 33 1.65 -13.64 -1.38
C GLY A 33 1.47 -13.36 0.11
N ASP A 34 2.50 -12.77 0.69
CA ASP A 34 2.66 -12.55 2.13
C ASP A 34 3.08 -11.12 2.49
N HIS A 35 3.23 -10.27 1.47
CA HIS A 35 3.68 -8.89 1.58
C HIS A 35 2.84 -8.01 0.65
N GLY A 36 2.00 -7.14 1.20
CA GLY A 36 1.06 -6.38 0.39
C GLY A 36 0.38 -5.24 1.09
N LEU A 37 -0.22 -4.35 0.30
CA LEU A 37 -0.99 -3.20 0.77
C LEU A 37 -2.21 -2.97 -0.11
N GLY A 38 -3.15 -2.17 0.36
CA GLY A 38 -4.38 -1.84 -0.34
C GLY A 38 -5.39 -1.20 0.60
N THR A 39 -6.68 -1.31 0.25
CA THR A 39 -7.79 -0.83 1.08
C THR A 39 -8.95 -1.82 1.04
N PHE A 40 -10.02 -1.54 1.78
CA PHE A 40 -11.21 -2.37 1.84
C PHE A 40 -12.35 -1.77 1.02
N ARG A 41 -13.47 -2.49 0.90
CA ARG A 41 -14.71 -2.00 0.28
C ARG A 41 -15.04 -0.58 0.78
N HIS A 42 -15.49 0.28 -0.13
CA HIS A 42 -15.73 1.70 0.09
C HIS A 42 -14.49 2.52 0.48
N MET A 43 -13.27 1.99 0.27
CA MET A 43 -12.02 2.64 0.65
C MET A 43 -11.96 2.98 2.15
N VAL A 44 -12.59 2.17 3.00
CA VAL A 44 -12.58 2.37 4.45
C VAL A 44 -11.34 1.73 5.07
N GLY A 45 -10.54 2.55 5.75
CA GLY A 45 -9.29 2.12 6.36
C GLY A 45 -8.21 1.76 5.34
N GLU A 46 -7.11 1.27 5.87
CA GLU A 46 -5.91 0.91 5.12
C GLU A 46 -5.53 -0.54 5.43
N MET A 47 -5.04 -1.26 4.44
CA MET A 47 -4.65 -2.67 4.58
C MET A 47 -3.14 -2.83 4.55
N ILE A 48 -2.58 -3.59 5.49
CA ILE A 48 -1.20 -4.07 5.39
C ILE A 48 -1.16 -5.59 5.60
N ILE A 49 -0.49 -6.29 4.69
CA ILE A 49 -0.23 -7.73 4.75
C ILE A 49 1.25 -7.89 5.06
N LEU A 50 1.54 -8.38 6.26
CA LEU A 50 2.90 -8.55 6.76
C LEU A 50 3.09 -10.00 7.22
N ASP A 51 4.00 -10.70 6.54
CA ASP A 51 4.32 -12.12 6.79
C ASP A 51 3.07 -13.00 6.71
N GLY A 52 2.21 -12.71 5.72
CA GLY A 52 0.97 -13.44 5.44
C GLY A 52 -0.18 -13.13 6.40
N VAL A 53 0.04 -12.26 7.39
CA VAL A 53 -1.02 -11.80 8.29
C VAL A 53 -1.54 -10.45 7.81
N LEU A 54 -2.85 -10.33 7.68
CA LEU A 54 -3.51 -9.10 7.28
C LEU A 54 -3.96 -8.30 8.50
N TYR A 55 -3.67 -7.00 8.45
CA TYR A 55 -4.08 -6.02 9.45
C TYR A 55 -4.93 -4.93 8.78
N ASP A 56 -6.12 -4.71 9.32
CA ASP A 56 -7.02 -3.61 9.01
C ASP A 56 -6.69 -2.43 9.93
N MET A 57 -6.19 -1.34 9.32
CA MET A 57 -5.82 -0.10 9.99
C MET A 57 -7.00 0.88 9.84
N LYS A 58 -7.78 0.99 10.90
CA LYS A 58 -9.10 1.63 10.88
C LYS A 58 -9.02 3.16 10.93
N PRO A 59 -10.09 3.86 10.50
CA PRO A 59 -10.17 5.32 10.57
C PRO A 59 -10.11 5.89 11.99
N ASP A 60 -10.45 5.11 13.02
CA ASP A 60 -10.35 5.50 14.42
C ASP A 60 -8.92 5.34 15.00
N GLY A 61 -7.97 4.91 14.17
CA GLY A 61 -6.57 4.68 14.53
C GLY A 61 -6.30 3.31 15.15
N SER A 62 -7.32 2.48 15.37
CA SER A 62 -7.14 1.11 15.84
C SER A 62 -6.66 0.20 14.72
N VAL A 63 -5.94 -0.87 15.09
CA VAL A 63 -5.49 -1.90 14.16
C VAL A 63 -6.05 -3.24 14.58
N VAL A 64 -6.61 -3.97 13.62
CA VAL A 64 -7.22 -5.29 13.84
C VAL A 64 -6.55 -6.31 12.92
N ALA A 65 -5.97 -7.36 13.50
CA ALA A 65 -5.56 -8.53 12.73
C ALA A 65 -6.81 -9.34 12.34
N LEU A 66 -6.98 -9.64 11.06
CA LEU A 66 -8.12 -10.43 10.61
C LEU A 66 -7.80 -11.93 10.68
N ASP A 67 -8.74 -12.70 11.22
CA ASP A 67 -8.70 -14.15 11.15
C ASP A 67 -9.22 -14.66 9.79
N LYS A 68 -9.24 -15.99 9.60
CA LYS A 68 -9.61 -16.61 8.33
C LYS A 68 -11.06 -16.32 7.94
N ASP A 69 -11.96 -16.31 8.91
CA ASP A 69 -13.39 -16.12 8.65
C ASP A 69 -13.64 -14.67 8.26
N ALA A 70 -13.04 -13.71 8.99
CA ALA A 70 -13.07 -12.31 8.63
C ALA A 70 -12.44 -12.05 7.25
N CYS A 71 -11.34 -12.72 6.91
CA CYS A 71 -10.75 -12.62 5.57
C CYS A 71 -11.65 -13.17 4.45
N ALA A 72 -12.59 -14.08 4.74
CA ALA A 72 -13.51 -14.61 3.74
C ALA A 72 -14.65 -13.63 3.42
N GLU A 73 -14.99 -12.75 4.36
CA GLU A 73 -16.07 -11.78 4.24
C GLU A 73 -15.61 -10.40 3.73
N GLN A 74 -14.35 -10.04 3.99
CA GLN A 74 -13.79 -8.77 3.57
C GLN A 74 -13.38 -8.76 2.09
N ILE A 75 -13.52 -7.60 1.46
CA ILE A 75 -13.28 -7.38 0.04
C ILE A 75 -12.28 -6.23 -0.14
N ALA A 76 -11.36 -6.40 -1.09
CA ALA A 76 -10.42 -5.38 -1.53
C ALA A 76 -10.78 -4.89 -2.94
N PRO A 77 -11.19 -3.62 -3.11
CA PRO A 77 -11.41 -3.04 -4.44
C PRO A 77 -10.09 -2.73 -5.16
N PHE A 78 -8.99 -2.62 -4.41
CA PHE A 78 -7.64 -2.47 -4.90
C PHE A 78 -6.65 -3.07 -3.89
N ALA A 79 -5.68 -3.84 -4.39
CA ALA A 79 -4.58 -4.34 -3.58
C ALA A 79 -3.38 -4.70 -4.44
N MET A 80 -2.18 -4.58 -3.86
CA MET A 80 -0.90 -5.04 -4.40
C MET A 80 -0.29 -6.04 -3.43
N ILE A 81 0.12 -7.22 -3.91
CA ILE A 81 0.70 -8.27 -3.07
C ILE A 81 1.77 -9.05 -3.84
N THR A 82 2.78 -9.53 -3.12
CA THR A 82 3.78 -10.46 -3.66
C THR A 82 4.18 -11.47 -2.59
N GLU A 83 4.68 -12.62 -3.05
CA GLU A 83 5.43 -13.56 -2.21
C GLU A 83 6.86 -13.01 -2.09
N TYR A 84 7.14 -12.34 -0.98
CA TYR A 84 8.29 -11.45 -0.85
C TYR A 84 9.55 -12.19 -0.46
N GLN A 85 10.55 -12.13 -1.34
CA GLN A 85 11.85 -12.72 -1.12
C GLN A 85 12.94 -11.67 -1.39
N PRO A 86 13.40 -10.92 -0.37
CA PRO A 86 14.37 -9.84 -0.56
C PRO A 86 15.67 -10.36 -1.18
N THR A 87 16.16 -9.66 -2.19
CA THR A 87 17.41 -9.99 -2.88
C THR A 87 18.57 -9.10 -2.44
N ALA A 88 18.27 -8.00 -1.75
CA ALA A 88 19.25 -7.05 -1.26
C ALA A 88 18.87 -6.51 0.13
N THR A 89 19.87 -6.15 0.92
CA THR A 89 19.72 -5.59 2.27
C THR A 89 20.76 -4.49 2.50
N ILE A 90 20.38 -3.46 3.24
CA ILE A 90 21.26 -2.37 3.69
C ILE A 90 20.77 -1.84 5.03
N SER A 91 21.68 -1.31 5.85
CA SER A 91 21.32 -0.51 7.03
C SER A 91 21.61 0.95 6.72
N LYS A 92 20.62 1.82 6.88
CA LYS A 92 20.74 3.23 6.50
C LYS A 92 19.82 4.13 7.31
N GLU A 93 20.29 5.32 7.62
CA GLU A 93 19.45 6.39 8.16
C GLU A 93 18.44 6.87 7.11
N LEU A 94 17.19 7.07 7.52
CA LEU A 94 16.14 7.65 6.69
C LEU A 94 15.62 8.92 7.35
N ASN A 95 16.09 10.08 6.92
CA ASN A 95 15.66 11.36 7.51
C ASN A 95 14.29 11.82 6.99
N THR A 96 13.89 11.33 5.81
CA THR A 96 12.62 11.69 5.14
C THR A 96 12.10 10.51 4.31
N LYS A 97 10.83 10.58 3.89
CA LYS A 97 10.24 9.67 2.88
C LYS A 97 11.08 9.66 1.58
N ASP A 98 11.48 10.82 1.08
CA ASP A 98 12.36 10.95 -0.09
C ASP A 98 13.75 10.31 0.08
N SER A 99 14.22 10.15 1.32
CA SER A 99 15.48 9.45 1.58
C SER A 99 15.37 7.98 1.23
N LEU A 100 14.21 7.35 1.46
CA LEU A 100 13.95 5.97 1.02
C LEU A 100 14.04 5.85 -0.51
N ALA A 101 13.58 6.88 -1.23
CA ALA A 101 13.64 6.92 -2.68
C ALA A 101 15.06 6.65 -3.21
N LYS A 102 16.01 7.37 -2.61
CA LYS A 102 17.45 7.30 -2.90
C LYS A 102 18.05 5.97 -2.43
N VAL A 103 17.75 5.55 -1.20
CA VAL A 103 18.28 4.30 -0.63
C VAL A 103 17.90 3.08 -1.48
N LEU A 104 16.66 2.98 -1.94
CA LEU A 104 16.25 1.88 -2.81
C LEU A 104 16.93 1.93 -4.19
N SER A 105 17.20 3.13 -4.72
CA SER A 105 17.92 3.30 -6.00
C SER A 105 19.40 2.92 -5.88
N GLU A 106 20.01 3.17 -4.73
CA GLU A 106 21.37 2.72 -4.38
C GLU A 106 21.42 1.21 -4.15
N LEU A 107 20.41 0.65 -3.46
CA LEU A 107 20.34 -0.76 -3.10
C LEU A 107 20.12 -1.67 -4.33
N LEU A 108 19.30 -1.22 -5.27
CA LEU A 108 18.94 -1.96 -6.49
C LEU A 108 19.16 -1.10 -7.74
N PRO A 109 20.41 -0.84 -8.14
CA PRO A 109 20.69 -0.08 -9.36
C PRO A 109 20.12 -0.78 -10.60
N GLY A 110 19.62 0.00 -11.56
CA GLY A 110 19.01 -0.52 -12.79
C GLY A 110 17.52 -0.88 -12.68
N THR A 111 16.87 -0.61 -11.54
CA THR A 111 15.44 -0.89 -11.33
C THR A 111 14.50 0.29 -11.62
N LYS A 112 14.99 1.38 -12.22
CA LYS A 112 14.19 2.60 -12.50
C LYS A 112 12.85 2.32 -13.20
N ASN A 113 12.81 1.33 -14.10
CA ASN A 113 11.63 0.95 -14.88
C ASN A 113 11.03 -0.39 -14.43
N HIS A 114 11.40 -0.88 -13.26
CA HIS A 114 10.87 -2.10 -12.64
C HIS A 114 10.04 -1.75 -11.42
N TYR A 115 9.09 -2.61 -11.08
CA TYR A 115 8.51 -2.57 -9.74
C TYR A 115 9.58 -3.02 -8.72
N VAL A 116 9.49 -2.52 -7.49
CA VAL A 116 10.33 -2.98 -6.38
C VAL A 116 9.45 -3.18 -5.16
N ALA A 117 9.47 -4.37 -4.55
CA ALA A 117 8.92 -4.57 -3.21
C ALA A 117 10.00 -4.31 -2.17
N PHE A 118 9.65 -3.66 -1.06
CA PHE A 118 10.60 -3.34 -0.01
C PHE A 118 10.00 -3.44 1.39
N ARG A 119 10.87 -3.67 2.37
CA ARG A 119 10.54 -3.65 3.79
C ARG A 119 11.58 -2.80 4.52
N VAL A 120 11.12 -1.96 5.45
CA VAL A 120 11.96 -1.16 6.34
C VAL A 120 11.60 -1.50 7.77
N GLU A 121 12.58 -1.88 8.58
CA GLU A 121 12.38 -2.30 9.97
C GLU A 121 13.32 -1.53 10.90
N GLY A 122 12.79 -1.12 12.05
CA GLY A 122 13.58 -0.48 13.10
C GLY A 122 12.76 0.42 14.00
N THR A 123 13.45 1.36 14.63
CA THR A 123 12.84 2.42 15.45
C THR A 123 12.79 3.70 14.63
N PHE A 124 11.62 4.30 14.57
CA PHE A 124 11.38 5.55 13.88
C PHE A 124 11.23 6.65 14.91
N LYS A 125 12.00 7.72 14.74
CA LYS A 125 11.83 8.95 15.51
C LYS A 125 10.45 9.54 15.27
N SER A 126 9.97 9.53 14.03
CA SER A 126 8.58 9.82 13.72
C SER A 126 8.05 9.06 12.50
N VAL A 127 6.77 8.70 12.56
CA VAL A 127 6.00 8.21 11.40
C VAL A 127 4.66 8.94 11.38
N THR A 128 4.39 9.65 10.29
CA THR A 128 3.08 10.24 10.02
C THR A 128 2.33 9.37 9.04
N VAL A 129 1.16 8.90 9.45
CA VAL A 129 0.28 8.09 8.61
C VAL A 129 -1.06 8.78 8.38
N ARG A 130 -1.80 8.35 7.35
CA ARG A 130 -3.22 8.61 7.19
C ARG A 130 -4.03 7.32 7.15
N THR A 131 -5.30 7.45 7.53
CA THR A 131 -6.36 6.47 7.29
C THR A 131 -7.58 7.19 6.72
N VAL A 132 -8.32 6.50 5.86
CA VAL A 132 -9.49 7.07 5.17
C VAL A 132 -10.79 6.52 5.74
N GLY A 133 -11.74 7.42 6.05
CA GLY A 133 -13.04 7.07 6.63
C GLY A 133 -14.02 6.34 5.71
N GLY A 134 -13.63 6.04 4.48
CA GLY A 134 -14.44 5.41 3.44
C GLY A 134 -15.44 6.34 2.75
N GLN A 135 -16.16 5.82 1.76
CA GLN A 135 -17.19 6.54 1.03
C GLN A 135 -18.42 6.79 1.92
N GLN A 136 -18.95 8.01 1.87
CA GLN A 136 -20.24 8.38 2.48
C GLN A 136 -21.41 8.32 1.50
N SER A 137 -21.11 8.28 0.21
CA SER A 137 -22.08 8.11 -0.86
C SER A 137 -21.51 7.24 -1.99
N PRO A 138 -22.36 6.51 -2.74
CA PRO A 138 -21.89 5.67 -3.84
C PRO A 138 -21.10 6.48 -4.88
N GLY A 139 -19.92 5.99 -5.25
CA GLY A 139 -19.08 6.61 -6.28
C GLY A 139 -18.29 7.84 -5.84
N GLU A 140 -18.25 8.15 -4.54
CA GLU A 140 -17.36 9.22 -4.03
C GLU A 140 -15.90 8.86 -4.33
N SER A 141 -15.15 9.76 -4.98
CA SER A 141 -13.80 9.48 -5.44
C SER A 141 -12.78 9.46 -4.30
N LEU A 142 -11.68 8.73 -4.50
CA LEU A 142 -10.54 8.75 -3.59
C LEU A 142 -10.01 10.17 -3.31
N ALA A 143 -10.05 11.07 -4.31
CA ALA A 143 -9.68 12.48 -4.15
C ALA A 143 -10.57 13.22 -3.16
N GLU A 144 -11.89 12.98 -3.16
CA GLU A 144 -12.79 13.59 -2.18
C GLU A 144 -12.58 13.00 -0.78
N LEU A 145 -12.33 11.69 -0.69
CA LEU A 145 -12.02 11.01 0.57
C LEU A 145 -10.73 11.55 1.21
N GLY A 146 -9.69 11.80 0.40
CA GLY A 146 -8.41 12.34 0.86
C GLY A 146 -8.55 13.72 1.55
N LYS A 147 -9.52 14.55 1.15
CA LYS A 147 -9.78 15.87 1.78
C LYS A 147 -10.25 15.76 3.23
N ARG A 148 -10.74 14.59 3.63
CA ARG A 148 -11.34 14.30 4.94
C ARG A 148 -10.64 13.13 5.65
N GLN A 149 -9.43 12.79 5.22
CA GLN A 149 -8.59 11.77 5.85
C GLN A 149 -8.16 12.22 7.25
N ALA A 150 -7.97 11.24 8.15
CA ALA A 150 -7.36 11.48 9.45
C ALA A 150 -5.86 11.23 9.34
N SER A 151 -5.03 12.16 9.84
CA SER A 151 -3.59 11.97 9.95
C SER A 151 -3.15 11.87 11.40
N HIS A 152 -2.20 10.97 11.64
CA HIS A 152 -1.64 10.72 12.96
C HIS A 152 -0.12 10.65 12.87
N THR A 153 0.57 11.32 13.78
CA THR A 153 2.03 11.23 13.92
C THR A 153 2.36 10.46 15.19
N PHE A 154 3.14 9.40 15.04
CA PHE A 154 3.70 8.62 16.13
C PHE A 154 5.17 8.97 16.30
N SER A 155 5.63 9.08 17.54
CA SER A 155 7.02 9.37 17.87
C SER A 155 7.67 8.21 18.60
N ASP A 156 8.98 8.04 18.42
CA ASP A 156 9.81 7.01 19.07
C ASP A 156 9.20 5.61 18.99
N ILE A 157 8.75 5.25 17.78
CA ILE A 157 7.94 4.07 17.54
C ILE A 157 8.74 2.99 16.81
N LYS A 158 8.74 1.78 17.36
CA LYS A 158 9.27 0.60 16.68
C LYS A 158 8.21 0.02 15.76
N GLY A 159 8.60 -0.36 14.54
CA GLY A 159 7.66 -1.00 13.62
C GLY A 159 8.27 -1.40 12.29
N THR A 160 7.39 -1.62 11.33
CA THR A 160 7.71 -2.08 9.99
C THR A 160 6.96 -1.23 8.98
N ILE A 161 7.68 -0.69 7.99
CA ILE A 161 7.10 -0.16 6.76
C ILE A 161 7.25 -1.22 5.68
N ILE A 162 6.22 -1.44 4.90
CA ILE A 162 6.31 -2.18 3.64
C ILE A 162 5.80 -1.32 2.50
N GLY A 163 6.17 -1.67 1.28
CA GLY A 163 5.63 -0.96 0.13
C GLY A 163 6.12 -1.46 -1.21
N PHE A 164 5.61 -0.78 -2.22
CA PHE A 164 5.97 -0.99 -3.61
C PHE A 164 6.44 0.32 -4.22
N ARG A 165 7.55 0.26 -4.96
CA ARG A 165 7.91 1.29 -5.92
C ARG A 165 7.30 0.91 -7.27
N SER A 166 6.47 1.76 -7.83
CA SER A 166 5.97 1.60 -9.20
C SER A 166 6.70 2.53 -10.16
N PRO A 167 7.07 2.07 -11.37
CA PRO A 167 7.64 2.95 -12.40
C PRO A 167 6.71 4.10 -12.77
N THR A 168 7.27 5.25 -13.15
CA THR A 168 6.48 6.45 -13.53
C THR A 168 5.48 6.19 -14.66
N PHE A 169 5.78 5.28 -15.60
CA PHE A 169 4.88 4.96 -16.70
C PHE A 169 3.68 4.10 -16.29
N MET A 170 3.64 3.60 -15.05
CA MET A 170 2.54 2.83 -14.48
C MET A 170 1.55 3.69 -13.68
N GLN A 171 1.71 5.02 -13.68
CA GLN A 171 0.77 5.92 -13.01
C GLN A 171 -0.65 5.73 -13.54
N GLY A 172 -1.62 5.61 -12.61
CA GLY A 172 -3.02 5.32 -12.91
C GLY A 172 -3.34 3.82 -12.93
N ILE A 173 -2.38 2.96 -13.31
CA ILE A 173 -2.47 1.51 -13.04
C ILE A 173 -2.15 1.28 -11.56
N SER A 174 -1.06 1.84 -11.08
CA SER A 174 -0.63 1.83 -9.69
C SER A 174 -0.30 3.27 -9.27
N VAL A 175 0.10 3.46 -8.01
CA VAL A 175 0.72 4.70 -7.54
C VAL A 175 2.18 4.73 -7.98
N ALA A 176 2.54 5.65 -8.87
CA ALA A 176 3.92 5.86 -9.29
C ALA A 176 4.78 6.40 -8.14
N GLY A 177 6.02 5.89 -8.04
CA GLY A 177 6.88 6.17 -6.89
C GLY A 177 6.63 5.19 -5.75
N ASP A 178 6.97 5.60 -4.53
CA ASP A 178 6.95 4.74 -3.34
C ASP A 178 5.60 4.84 -2.62
N HIS A 179 4.82 3.77 -2.68
CA HIS A 179 3.57 3.61 -1.94
C HIS A 179 3.86 2.73 -0.71
N LEU A 180 3.65 3.25 0.49
CA LEU A 180 4.06 2.60 1.73
C LEU A 180 2.99 2.61 2.80
N HIS A 181 2.86 1.48 3.49
CA HIS A 181 2.06 1.34 4.69
C HIS A 181 2.95 1.01 5.89
N PHE A 182 2.59 1.52 7.06
CA PHE A 182 3.30 1.30 8.33
C PHE A 182 2.46 0.49 9.30
N LEU A 183 3.15 -0.39 10.05
CA LEU A 183 2.58 -1.13 11.18
C LEU A 183 3.57 -1.14 12.35
N SER A 184 3.11 -0.63 13.48
CA SER A 184 3.81 -0.68 14.76
C SER A 184 4.16 -2.12 15.19
N ALA A 185 5.22 -2.25 15.99
CA ALA A 185 5.69 -3.56 16.47
C ALA A 185 4.67 -4.24 17.39
N ASP A 186 3.92 -3.47 18.17
CA ASP A 186 2.84 -3.97 19.05
C ASP A 186 1.50 -4.20 18.33
N LYS A 187 1.44 -3.89 17.02
CA LYS A 187 0.28 -4.08 16.14
C LYS A 187 -0.93 -3.23 16.53
N LYS A 188 -0.72 -2.06 17.16
CA LYS A 188 -1.81 -1.19 17.63
C LYS A 188 -2.00 0.09 16.83
N ALA A 189 -0.99 0.49 16.08
CA ALA A 189 -0.96 1.70 15.25
C ALA A 189 -0.42 1.40 13.85
N GLY A 190 -0.99 2.06 12.85
CA GLY A 190 -0.60 1.90 11.45
C GLY A 190 -1.39 2.80 10.50
N GLY A 191 -1.02 2.80 9.24
CA GLY A 191 -1.74 3.48 8.16
C GLY A 191 -0.86 3.69 6.92
N HIS A 192 -1.38 4.45 5.96
CA HIS A 192 -0.65 4.90 4.77
C HIS A 192 0.38 5.96 5.13
N VAL A 193 1.65 5.81 4.75
CA VAL A 193 2.75 6.67 5.19
C VAL A 193 2.81 7.97 4.40
N LEU A 194 2.66 9.09 5.11
CA LEU A 194 2.86 10.45 4.58
C LEU A 194 4.27 10.98 4.84
N ALA A 195 4.84 10.66 6.00
CA ALA A 195 6.20 11.08 6.36
C ALA A 195 6.87 10.07 7.30
N VAL A 196 8.19 10.01 7.25
CA VAL A 196 9.01 9.14 8.11
C VAL A 196 10.34 9.81 8.42
N GLU A 197 10.77 9.66 9.67
CA GLU A 197 12.11 9.99 10.17
C GLU A 197 12.59 8.82 11.05
N GLY A 198 13.70 8.19 10.66
CA GLY A 198 14.33 7.11 11.39
C GLY A 198 15.07 7.60 12.64
N ASP A 199 15.16 6.75 13.66
CA ASP A 199 16.04 6.96 14.81
C ASP A 199 17.30 6.08 14.63
N GLY A 200 18.30 6.62 13.93
CA GLY A 200 19.51 5.89 13.53
C GLY A 200 19.33 5.03 12.28
N GLU A 201 20.11 3.96 12.18
CA GLU A 201 20.08 3.07 11.01
C GLU A 201 18.87 2.13 11.02
N LEU A 202 18.08 2.20 9.96
CA LEU A 202 16.98 1.28 9.69
C LEU A 202 17.43 0.17 8.75
N LYS A 203 16.95 -1.05 8.98
CA LYS A 203 17.19 -2.17 8.08
C LYS A 203 16.24 -2.07 6.90
N VAL A 204 16.78 -1.91 5.70
CA VAL A 204 16.02 -1.87 4.45
C VAL A 204 16.33 -3.12 3.64
N THR A 205 15.30 -3.88 3.28
CA THR A 205 15.40 -5.00 2.33
C THR A 205 14.54 -4.72 1.11
N ALA A 206 14.96 -5.21 -0.06
CA ALA A 206 14.23 -4.99 -1.29
C ALA A 206 14.41 -6.14 -2.30
N ALA A 207 13.45 -6.29 -3.20
CA ALA A 207 13.52 -7.19 -4.35
C ALA A 207 12.94 -6.50 -5.60
N PRO A 208 13.62 -6.61 -6.77
CA PRO A 208 13.04 -6.19 -8.03
C PRO A 208 11.90 -7.14 -8.42
N ILE A 209 10.87 -6.59 -9.04
CA ILE A 209 9.74 -7.31 -9.60
C ILE A 209 9.75 -7.10 -11.11
N THR A 210 9.87 -8.19 -11.85
CA THR A 210 9.95 -8.20 -13.33
C THR A 210 8.70 -8.77 -13.99
N ALA A 211 7.76 -9.29 -13.22
CA ALA A 211 6.51 -9.85 -13.70
C ALA A 211 5.33 -9.29 -12.88
N VAL A 212 4.28 -8.89 -13.60
CA VAL A 212 3.06 -8.34 -13.02
C VAL A 212 1.88 -9.15 -13.54
N ASN A 213 1.05 -9.60 -12.63
CA ASN A 213 -0.27 -10.15 -12.89
C ASN A 213 -1.31 -9.12 -12.42
N LEU A 214 -1.93 -8.44 -13.38
CA LEU A 214 -2.99 -7.48 -13.14
C LEU A 214 -4.34 -8.16 -13.39
N GLN A 215 -5.11 -8.34 -12.33
CA GLN A 215 -6.50 -8.79 -12.42
C GLN A 215 -7.42 -7.58 -12.40
N LEU A 216 -8.15 -7.36 -13.49
CA LEU A 216 -9.17 -6.32 -13.57
C LEU A 216 -10.48 -6.81 -12.94
N PRO A 217 -11.28 -5.92 -12.34
CA PRO A 217 -12.64 -6.25 -11.93
C PRO A 217 -13.43 -6.85 -13.10
N SER A 218 -14.15 -7.94 -12.83
CA SER A 218 -15.01 -8.64 -13.78
C SER A 218 -16.44 -8.62 -13.27
N GLU A 219 -17.42 -8.52 -14.18
CA GLU A 219 -18.84 -8.44 -13.80
C GLU A 219 -19.14 -7.24 -12.87
N ASP A 220 -18.36 -6.16 -13.01
CA ASP A 220 -18.51 -4.91 -12.26
C ASP A 220 -18.93 -3.78 -13.21
N ASP A 221 -20.20 -3.38 -13.14
CA ASP A 221 -20.76 -2.30 -13.95
C ASP A 221 -20.13 -0.93 -13.65
N ALA A 222 -19.73 -0.67 -12.40
CA ALA A 222 -19.09 0.59 -12.02
C ALA A 222 -17.70 0.68 -12.67
N PHE A 223 -16.94 -0.42 -12.68
CA PHE A 223 -15.66 -0.48 -13.39
C PHE A 223 -15.84 -0.31 -14.91
N ASN A 224 -16.86 -0.94 -15.52
CA ASN A 224 -17.15 -0.82 -16.95
C ASN A 224 -17.54 0.61 -17.38
N GLN A 225 -18.15 1.38 -16.47
CA GLN A 225 -18.59 2.76 -16.72
C GLN A 225 -17.55 3.82 -16.30
N ALA A 226 -16.53 3.41 -15.54
CA ALA A 226 -15.46 4.29 -15.11
C ALA A 226 -14.71 4.89 -16.30
N LYS A 227 -14.27 6.14 -16.16
CA LYS A 227 -13.49 6.84 -17.19
C LYS A 227 -12.05 6.36 -17.21
N LEU A 228 -11.52 5.99 -16.04
CA LEU A 228 -10.15 5.58 -15.79
C LEU A 228 -9.13 6.58 -16.36
N ALA A 229 -9.49 7.87 -16.34
CA ALA A 229 -8.62 8.91 -16.84
C ALA A 229 -7.37 9.00 -15.96
N ARG A 230 -6.23 9.25 -16.59
CA ARG A 230 -4.98 9.47 -15.88
C ARG A 230 -5.05 10.83 -15.16
N ASP A 231 -5.00 10.79 -13.83
CA ASP A 231 -5.01 11.96 -12.94
C ASP A 231 -3.76 11.94 -12.06
N ASP A 232 -2.63 12.36 -12.63
CA ASP A 232 -1.34 12.29 -11.95
C ASP A 232 -1.31 13.13 -10.68
N GLU A 233 -1.90 14.32 -10.73
CA GLU A 233 -1.93 15.28 -9.62
C GLU A 233 -2.86 14.79 -8.50
N GLY A 234 -4.06 14.29 -8.85
CA GLY A 234 -4.99 13.74 -7.86
C GLY A 234 -4.45 12.51 -7.16
N ILE A 235 -3.84 11.58 -7.90
CA ILE A 235 -3.21 10.40 -7.29
C ILE A 235 -2.07 10.83 -6.36
N ALA A 236 -1.18 11.72 -6.80
CA ALA A 236 -0.07 12.20 -5.96
C ALA A 236 -0.55 12.97 -4.72
N ALA A 237 -1.67 13.68 -4.80
CA ALA A 237 -2.22 14.42 -3.66
C ALA A 237 -2.77 13.52 -2.54
N VAL A 238 -3.25 12.32 -2.88
CA VAL A 238 -3.84 11.38 -1.90
C VAL A 238 -2.83 10.30 -1.46
N GLU A 239 -1.99 9.83 -2.38
CA GLU A 239 -1.11 8.68 -2.17
C GLU A 239 0.37 9.06 -1.94
N GLY A 240 0.73 10.31 -2.24
CA GLY A 240 2.11 10.84 -2.21
C GLY A 240 2.71 11.05 -0.82
#